data_AF-A0A934CE37-F1
#
_entry.id   AF-A0A934CE37-F1
#
_cell.length_a   1.000
_cell.length_b   1.000
_cell.length_c   1.000
_cell.angle_alpha   90.00
_cell.angle_beta   90.00
_cell.angle_gamma   90.00
#
_symmetry.space_group_name_H-M   'P 1'
#
loop_
_entity.id
_entity.type
_entity.pdbx_description
1 polymer ?
#
loop_
_entity_poly.entity_id
_entity_poly.type
_entity_poly.pdbx_seq_one_letter_code
_entity_poly.pdbx_strand_id
1 'polypeptide(L)' 'MTLLATLVLTHLTIVAVTIYLHRHQAHRSLDLHPAVAHCFRFWLWLTTGMQTGEWVAVHRKHHARCETPDD' A
#
# COMPACT_ATOMS: atom_id res chain seq x y z
N MET A 1 -21.52 -6.60 -15.01
CA MET A 1 -20.98 -7.01 -13.69
C MET A 1 -19.45 -6.88 -13.63
N THR A 2 -18.71 -7.35 -14.63
CA THR A 2 -17.24 -7.29 -14.66
C THR A 2 -16.65 -5.89 -14.50
N LEU A 3 -17.11 -4.89 -15.26
CA LEU A 3 -16.59 -3.51 -15.18
C LEU A 3 -16.74 -2.91 -13.78
N LEU A 4 -17.92 -3.09 -13.17
CA LEU A 4 -18.19 -2.59 -11.82
C LEU A 4 -17.28 -3.28 -10.79
N ALA A 5 -17.14 -4.61 -10.88
CA ALA A 5 -16.24 -5.36 -10.01
C ALA A 5 -14.79 -4.87 -10.14
N THR A 6 -14.30 -4.68 -11.37
CA THR A 6 -12.96 -4.15 -11.64
C THR A 6 -12.76 -2.76 -11.02
N LEU A 7 -13.73 -1.85 -11.19
CA LEU A 7 -13.65 -0.51 -10.62
C LEU A 7 -13.58 -0.53 -9.09
N VAL A 8 -14.41 -1.34 -8.44
CA VAL A 8 -14.41 -1.48 -6.97
C VAL A 8 -13.10 -2.07 -6.47
N LEU A 9 -12.65 -3.18 -7.05
CA LEU A 9 -11.39 -3.83 -6.68
C LEU A 9 -10.19 -2.89 -6.84
N THR A 10 -10.14 -2.16 -7.95
CA THR A 10 -9.08 -1.19 -8.24
C THR A 10 -9.11 -0.05 -7.24
N HIS A 11 -10.29 0.52 -6.98
CA HIS A 11 -10.43 1.65 -6.07
C HIS A 11 -10.02 1.28 -4.63
N LEU A 12 -10.49 0.14 -4.11
CA LEU A 12 -10.11 -0.34 -2.78
C LEU A 12 -8.60 -0.57 -2.67
N THR A 13 -7.98 -1.11 -3.72
CA THR A 13 -6.53 -1.33 -3.76
C THR A 13 -5.75 -0.02 -3.77
N ILE A 14 -6.16 0.97 -4.58
CA ILE A 14 -5.54 2.30 -4.61
C ILE A 14 -5.61 2.97 -3.23
N VAL A 15 -6.78 2.92 -2.58
CA VAL A 15 -6.98 3.48 -1.24
C VAL A 15 -6.07 2.78 -0.23
N ALA A 16 -6.00 1.44 -0.26
CA ALA A 16 -5.16 0.67 0.64
C ALA A 16 -3.65 0.96 0.45
N VAL A 17 -3.16 1.03 -0.79
CA VAL A 17 -1.76 1.42 -1.06
C VAL A 17 -1.48 2.84 -0.57
N THR A 18 -2.38 3.79 -0.88
CA THR A 18 -2.16 5.21 -0.58
C THR A 18 -2.21 5.51 0.92
N ILE A 19 -3.22 5.00 1.63
CA ILE A 19 -3.42 5.32 3.05
C ILE A 19 -2.55 4.42 3.92
N TYR A 20 -2.59 3.11 3.72
CA TYR A 20 -1.92 2.16 4.60
C TYR A 20 -0.44 1.97 4.27
N LEU A 21 -0.08 1.57 3.05
CA LEU A 21 1.33 1.30 2.72
C LEU A 21 2.17 2.59 2.63
N HIS A 22 1.68 3.59 1.89
CA HIS A 22 2.42 4.81 1.62
C HIS A 22 2.42 5.76 2.83
N ARG A 23 1.25 6.27 3.23
CA ARG A 23 1.18 7.33 4.26
C ARG A 23 1.43 6.80 5.67
N HIS A 24 0.75 5.73 6.08
CA HIS A 24 0.87 5.18 7.43
C HIS A 24 2.17 4.39 7.63
N GLN A 25 2.46 3.37 6.79
CA GLN A 25 3.59 2.48 7.02
C GLN A 25 4.93 3.06 6.54
N ALA A 26 5.00 3.61 5.32
CA ALA A 26 6.27 4.10 4.78
C ALA A 26 6.66 5.47 5.35
N HIS A 27 5.75 6.44 5.30
CA HIS A 27 6.02 7.83 5.71
C HIS A 27 5.64 8.17 7.15
N ARG A 28 4.85 7.32 7.83
CA ARG A 28 4.34 7.59 9.20
C ARG A 28 3.71 8.99 9.33
N SER A 29 3.00 9.45 8.30
CA SER A 29 2.37 10.77 8.27
C SER A 29 0.97 10.79 8.91
N LEU A 30 0.42 9.62 9.25
CA LEU A 30 -0.83 9.46 9.96
C LEU A 30 -0.86 8.14 10.75
N ASP A 31 -1.60 8.12 11.85
CA ASP A 31 -1.86 6.93 12.65
C ASP A 31 -3.23 6.33 12.31
N LEU A 32 -3.28 5.00 12.14
CA LEU A 32 -4.51 4.26 11.89
C LEU A 32 -4.90 3.46 13.12
N HIS A 33 -6.21 3.37 13.36
CA HIS A 33 -6.73 2.40 14.32
C HIS A 33 -6.29 0.98 13.91
N PRO A 34 -5.84 0.12 14.85
CA PRO A 34 -5.29 -1.21 14.51
C PRO A 34 -6.23 -2.06 13.65
N ALA A 35 -7.54 -2.02 13.91
CA ALA A 35 -8.52 -2.74 13.10
C ALA A 35 -8.47 -2.32 11.60
N VAL A 36 -8.42 -1.02 11.33
CA VAL A 36 -8.35 -0.49 9.96
C VAL A 36 -7.03 -0.87 9.28
N ALA A 37 -5.92 -0.80 10.02
CA ALA A 37 -4.61 -1.22 9.53
C ALA A 37 -4.60 -2.72 9.17
N HIS A 38 -5.17 -3.58 10.01
CA HIS A 38 -5.28 -5.01 9.73
C HIS A 38 -6.20 -5.32 8.55
N CYS A 39 -7.31 -4.59 8.39
CA CYS A 39 -8.19 -4.72 7.22
C CYS A 39 -7.45 -4.40 5.92
N PHE A 40 -6.70 -3.28 5.87
CA PHE A 40 -5.90 -2.94 4.69
C PHE A 40 -4.79 -3.95 4.42
N ARG A 41 -4.07 -4.38 5.46
CA ARG A 41 -3.02 -5.40 5.34
C ARG A 41 -3.57 -6.71 4.76
N PHE A 42 -4.70 -7.18 5.29
CA PHE A 42 -5.35 -8.39 4.82
C PHE A 42 -5.83 -8.24 3.37
N TRP A 43 -6.47 -7.12 3.03
CA TRP A 43 -6.95 -6.85 1.68
C TRP A 43 -5.82 -6.89 0.64
N LEU A 44 -4.71 -6.20 0.91
CA LEU A 44 -3.55 -6.15 0.01
C LEU A 44 -2.88 -7.52 -0.14
N TRP A 45 -2.72 -8.25 0.95
CA TRP A 45 -2.20 -9.62 0.90
C TRP A 45 -3.12 -10.53 0.05
N LEU A 46 -4.43 -10.50 0.29
CA LEU A 46 -5.39 -11.35 -0.39
C LEU A 46 -5.49 -11.07 -1.89
N THR A 47 -5.51 -9.78 -2.27
CA THR A 47 -5.83 -9.37 -3.65
C THR A 47 -4.62 -9.20 -4.55
N THR A 48 -3.44 -8.92 -3.98
CA THR A 48 -2.22 -8.64 -4.77
C THR A 48 -1.00 -9.43 -4.32
N GLY A 49 -1.05 -10.14 -3.19
CA GLY A 49 0.12 -10.80 -2.59
C GLY A 49 1.18 -9.86 -2.04
N MET A 50 0.92 -8.55 -1.92
CA MET A 50 1.90 -7.57 -1.45
C MET A 50 2.21 -7.75 0.04
N GLN A 51 3.49 -7.88 0.38
CA GLN A 51 3.96 -7.88 1.77
C GLN A 51 4.32 -6.46 2.23
N THR A 52 3.79 -6.06 3.40
CA THR A 52 3.97 -4.68 3.92
C THR A 52 5.44 -4.31 4.10
N GLY A 53 6.25 -5.19 4.69
CA GLY A 53 7.66 -4.89 4.98
C GLY A 53 8.49 -4.69 3.71
N GLU A 54 8.32 -5.57 2.72
CA GLU A 54 9.03 -5.51 1.43
C GLU A 54 8.67 -4.23 0.67
N TRP A 55 7.37 -3.92 0.57
CA TRP A 55 6.90 -2.71 -0.11
C TRP A 55 7.45 -1.44 0.55
N VAL A 56 7.39 -1.37 1.88
CA VAL A 56 7.89 -0.20 2.63
C VAL A 56 9.40 -0.03 2.47
N ALA A 57 10.16 -1.12 2.43
CA ALA A 57 11.61 -1.08 2.21
C ALA A 57 11.95 -0.52 0.83
N VAL A 58 11.29 -1.02 -0.23
CA VAL A 58 11.49 -0.55 -1.61
C VAL A 58 11.05 0.91 -1.75
N HIS A 59 9.88 1.28 -1.21
CA HIS A 59 9.38 2.65 -1.28
C HIS A 59 10.32 3.66 -0.59
N ARG A 60 10.87 3.29 0.59
CA ARG A 60 11.86 4.12 1.27
C ARG A 60 13.19 4.19 0.52
N LYS A 61 13.62 3.10 -0.11
CA LYS A 61 14.81 3.06 -0.98
C LYS A 61 14.63 4.02 -2.16
N HIS A 62 13.49 3.97 -2.85
CA HIS A 62 13.13 4.88 -3.92
C HIS A 62 13.26 6.34 -3.49
N HIS A 63 12.68 6.73 -2.36
CA HIS A 63 12.84 8.10 -1.84
C HIS A 63 14.29 8.48 -1.51
N ALA A 64 15.11 7.53 -1.05
CA ALA A 64 16.51 7.80 -0.68
C ALA A 64 17.46 7.81 -1.89
N ARG A 65 17.10 7.16 -3.00
CA ARG A 65 17.94 6.92 -4.18
C ARG A 65 17.29 7.36 -5.49
N CYS A 66 16.25 8.19 -5.41
CA CYS A 66 15.44 8.60 -6.55
C CYS A 66 16.31 9.13 -7.69
N GLU A 67 16.02 8.67 -8.92
CA GLU A 67 16.73 9.07 -10.14
C GLU A 67 18.24 8.71 -10.14
N THR A 68 18.65 7.74 -9.32
CA THR A 68 19.99 7.14 -9.34
C THR A 68 19.93 5.69 -9.84
N PRO A 69 21.07 5.06 -10.21
CA PRO A 69 21.08 3.63 -10.55
C PRO A 69 20.63 2.69 -9.42
N ASP A 70 20.62 3.20 -8.18
CA ASP A 70 20.23 2.46 -6.97
C ASP A 70 18.76 2.70 -6.57
N ASP A 71 17.94 3.34 -7.41
CA ASP A 71 16.47 3.46 -7.21
C ASP A 71 15.79 2.09 -7.22
#